data_AF-A0A267GS91-F1
#
_entry.id   AF-A0A267GS91-F1
#
_cell.length_a   1.000
_cell.length_b   1.000
_cell.length_c   1.000
_cell.angle_alpha   90.00
_cell.angle_beta   90.00
_cell.angle_gamma   90.00
#
_symmetry.space_group_name_H-M   'P 1'
#
loop_
_entity.id
_entity.type
_entity.pdbx_description
1 polymer ?
#
loop_
_entity_poly.entity_id
_entity_poly.type
_entity_poly.pdbx_seq_one_letter_code
_entity_poly.pdbx_strand_id
1 'polypeptide(L)'
;MAANISTRDAWLMDPHLVDPVIGVRRLLYLVTPAETTFEAVNSVPNLIDESVPYFLLLIGLEYAILTLKGRNKSMPINDSLISLTMGIFSQLPLLFTRSVEVSVYLWIWENCRLVDIPVDSTLAWFATLMGVDFCFYWVHRATHEVNLIWASHQVHHSSERFNLTTALRQPVLQRYLVWILYTPLALILPPQLFATHLQLNMIYQFWIHTETIPKLPEPIEFVFNTPSHHRVHHGRNAYCIDRNYGGVFILFDRLFGTFRAERDNEPPVFGLVTPESQFDPLSLQLDHLKQLAQSVRLPYLSWTDRLKLLVYGPSWQPGTAARLGPGIYPEIRYPVRPLNPRVPSWTTAYATVHFIAALAGYGFLTAHRSQPMLLLVGCAVIVWALTGVARTLEDRVGLELTAKRELLRCSVTAAVCALMQPWLCAISRSLLIALYSASAAMWLGLGTQSCFLALASSEKIY
;
A
#
# COMPACT_ATOMS: atom_id res chain seq x y z
N MET A 1 19.56 29.88 8.52
CA MET A 1 20.77 29.42 9.25
C MET A 1 20.81 27.91 9.15
N ALA A 2 21.89 27.39 8.56
CA ALA A 2 22.10 25.98 8.30
C ALA A 2 22.29 25.22 9.63
N ALA A 3 21.46 24.21 9.89
CA ALA A 3 21.70 23.21 10.91
C ALA A 3 22.12 21.91 10.22
N ASN A 4 23.30 21.43 10.60
CA ASN A 4 23.98 20.23 10.12
C ASN A 4 23.04 19.05 9.88
N ILE A 5 22.93 18.66 8.60
CA ILE A 5 22.61 17.29 8.24
C ILE A 5 23.89 16.51 8.52
N SER A 6 23.95 15.80 9.67
CA SER A 6 25.06 14.87 9.88
C SER A 6 24.95 13.79 8.81
N THR A 7 25.95 13.74 7.94
CA THR A 7 26.29 12.60 7.10
C THR A 7 26.36 11.34 7.97
N ARG A 8 25.32 10.51 7.94
CA ARG A 8 25.36 9.16 8.50
C ARG A 8 25.16 8.16 7.36
N ASP A 9 26.27 7.86 6.71
CA ASP A 9 26.46 6.73 5.82
C ASP A 9 26.38 5.42 6.63
N ALA A 10 25.19 4.92 6.99
CA ALA A 10 25.12 3.67 7.78
C ALA A 10 23.81 2.86 7.71
N TRP A 11 22.93 3.06 6.72
CA TRP A 11 21.63 2.34 6.71
C TRP A 11 21.76 0.79 6.62
N LEU A 12 22.89 0.27 6.12
CA LEU A 12 23.17 -1.18 6.08
C LEU A 12 24.03 -1.70 7.24
N MET A 13 24.65 -0.82 8.04
CA MET A 13 25.67 -1.20 9.04
C MET A 13 25.27 -0.91 10.49
N ASP A 14 24.25 -0.08 10.72
CA ASP A 14 23.65 0.11 12.04
C ASP A 14 22.13 0.13 11.88
N PRO A 15 21.47 -1.05 11.86
CA PRO A 15 20.04 -1.07 12.03
C PRO A 15 19.81 -0.57 13.45
N HIS A 16 19.42 0.69 13.61
CA HIS A 16 18.86 1.21 14.85
C HIS A 16 17.55 0.46 15.12
N LEU A 17 17.66 -0.82 15.49
CA LEU A 17 16.59 -1.62 16.02
C LEU A 17 16.30 -1.00 17.37
N VAL A 18 15.22 -0.22 17.40
CA VAL A 18 14.57 0.15 18.65
C VAL A 18 14.41 -1.14 19.46
N ASP A 19 14.55 -1.05 20.77
CA ASP A 19 14.34 -2.17 21.69
C ASP A 19 13.13 -3.03 21.22
N PRO A 20 13.32 -4.36 21.05
CA PRO A 20 12.28 -5.24 20.53
C PRO A 20 10.94 -5.16 21.26
N VAL A 21 10.98 -4.91 22.58
CA VAL A 21 9.78 -4.76 23.40
C VAL A 21 9.05 -3.48 23.02
N ILE A 22 9.76 -2.38 22.81
CA ILE A 22 9.18 -1.11 22.35
C ILE A 22 8.56 -1.28 20.96
N GLY A 23 9.26 -1.93 20.03
CA GLY A 23 8.75 -2.20 18.69
C GLY A 23 7.44 -2.99 18.69
N VAL A 24 7.39 -4.10 19.45
CA VAL A 24 6.17 -4.92 19.60
C VAL A 24 5.04 -4.15 20.28
N ARG A 25 5.34 -3.36 21.31
CA ARG A 25 4.33 -2.53 22.00
C ARG A 25 3.69 -1.51 21.07
N ARG A 26 4.47 -0.89 20.18
CA ARG A 26 3.95 0.08 19.19
C ARG A 26 2.96 -0.55 18.20
N LEU A 27 3.17 -1.80 17.79
CA LEU A 27 2.21 -2.55 16.96
C LEU A 27 0.81 -2.62 17.58
N LEU A 28 0.74 -2.64 18.91
CA LEU A 28 -0.50 -2.75 19.68
C LEU A 28 -0.94 -1.41 20.28
N TYR A 29 -0.30 -0.29 19.90
CA TYR A 29 -0.51 1.03 20.52
C TYR A 29 -0.26 1.06 22.05
N LEU A 30 0.53 0.12 22.58
CA LEU A 30 0.84 0.01 24.01
C LEU A 30 2.01 0.92 24.41
N VAL A 31 1.86 2.22 24.17
CA VAL A 31 2.86 3.26 24.43
C VAL A 31 2.33 4.30 25.43
N THR A 32 3.24 5.03 26.05
CA THR A 32 2.92 6.09 27.01
C THR A 32 3.17 7.49 26.43
N PRO A 33 2.55 8.54 26.99
CA PRO A 33 2.89 9.93 26.64
C PRO A 33 4.38 10.23 26.79
N ALA A 34 5.01 9.73 27.86
CA ALA A 34 6.44 9.94 28.09
C ALA A 34 7.35 9.35 26.99
N GLU A 35 6.94 8.24 26.36
CA GLU A 35 7.70 7.59 25.29
C GLU A 35 7.48 8.23 23.90
N THR A 36 6.42 9.04 23.74
CA THR A 36 5.91 9.41 22.39
C THR A 36 5.54 10.89 22.25
N THR A 37 5.78 11.69 23.29
CA THR A 37 5.73 13.15 23.23
C THR A 37 7.12 13.71 22.91
N PHE A 38 7.18 14.56 21.90
CA PHE A 38 8.43 15.19 21.43
C PHE A 38 8.32 16.71 21.52
N GLU A 39 9.44 17.41 21.68
CA GLU A 39 9.41 18.88 21.81
C GLU A 39 8.99 19.60 20.52
N ALA A 40 9.29 19.02 19.36
CA ALA A 40 9.05 19.64 18.05
C ALA A 40 8.70 18.60 16.99
N VAL A 41 8.04 19.03 15.92
CA VAL A 41 7.61 18.13 14.82
C VAL A 41 8.79 17.44 14.15
N ASN A 42 9.92 18.14 14.03
CA ASN A 42 11.14 17.61 13.41
C ASN A 42 11.92 16.65 14.33
N SER A 43 11.60 16.58 15.63
CA SER A 43 12.16 15.58 16.55
C SER A 43 11.31 14.33 16.67
N VAL A 44 10.12 14.29 16.05
CA VAL A 44 9.33 13.06 15.91
C VAL A 44 10.08 12.09 14.97
N PRO A 45 10.51 10.92 15.45
CA PRO A 45 11.16 9.93 14.60
C PRO A 45 10.16 9.32 13.60
N ASN A 46 10.69 8.69 12.55
CA ASN A 46 9.85 7.90 11.65
C ASN A 46 9.56 6.54 12.28
N LEU A 47 8.49 6.48 13.08
CA LEU A 47 8.05 5.29 13.79
C LEU A 47 7.70 4.14 12.85
N ILE A 48 7.25 4.46 11.62
CA ILE A 48 6.93 3.46 10.59
C ILE A 48 8.22 2.80 10.11
N ASP A 49 9.27 3.56 9.79
CA ASP A 49 10.57 3.03 9.37
C ASP A 49 11.16 2.12 10.46
N GLU A 50 11.08 2.55 11.72
CA GLU A 50 11.49 1.76 12.89
C GLU A 50 10.66 0.47 13.05
N SER A 51 9.44 0.43 12.51
CA SER A 51 8.54 -0.74 12.59
C SER A 51 8.72 -1.74 11.44
N VAL A 52 9.39 -1.36 10.34
CA VAL A 52 9.58 -2.21 9.15
C VAL A 52 10.19 -3.59 9.47
N PRO A 53 11.24 -3.72 10.31
CA PRO A 53 11.79 -5.04 10.65
C PRO A 53 10.75 -5.97 11.29
N TYR A 54 9.85 -5.43 12.11
CA TYR A 54 8.77 -6.20 12.76
C TYR A 54 7.69 -6.59 11.76
N PHE A 55 7.36 -5.72 10.80
CA PHE A 55 6.45 -6.07 9.72
C PHE A 55 6.98 -7.23 8.88
N LEU A 56 8.26 -7.19 8.49
CA LEU A 56 8.90 -8.27 7.73
C LEU A 56 8.96 -9.57 8.53
N LEU A 57 9.28 -9.49 9.83
CA LEU A 57 9.27 -10.64 10.73
C LEU A 57 7.87 -11.28 10.80
N LEU A 58 6.82 -10.48 11.01
CA LEU A 58 5.44 -10.96 11.11
C LEU A 58 4.93 -11.55 9.80
N ILE A 59 5.27 -10.96 8.65
CA ILE A 59 4.97 -11.53 7.32
C ILE A 59 5.64 -12.92 7.17
N GLY A 60 6.91 -13.04 7.56
CA GLY A 60 7.62 -14.32 7.54
C GLY A 60 7.00 -15.37 8.47
N LEU A 61 6.60 -14.96 9.67
CA LEU A 61 5.90 -15.83 10.63
C LEU A 61 4.52 -16.27 10.12
N GLU A 62 3.73 -15.36 9.55
CA GLU A 62 2.44 -15.69 8.96
C GLU A 62 2.60 -16.70 7.82
N TYR A 63 3.58 -16.48 6.92
CA TYR A 63 3.89 -17.41 5.85
C TYR A 63 4.28 -18.81 6.38
N ALA A 64 5.10 -18.87 7.42
CA ALA A 64 5.48 -20.12 8.07
C ALA A 64 4.27 -20.82 8.70
N ILE A 65 3.44 -20.11 9.46
CA ILE A 65 2.21 -20.65 10.08
C ILE A 65 1.25 -21.20 9.02
N LEU A 66 1.00 -20.44 7.94
CA LEU A 66 0.12 -20.86 6.86
C LEU A 66 0.68 -22.09 6.14
N THR A 67 1.99 -22.16 5.95
CA THR A 67 2.66 -23.32 5.35
C THR A 67 2.53 -24.57 6.22
N LEU A 68 2.79 -24.45 7.53
CA LEU A 68 2.64 -25.54 8.49
C LEU A 68 1.18 -26.04 8.59
N LYS A 69 0.20 -25.16 8.37
CA LYS A 69 -1.23 -25.51 8.31
C LYS A 69 -1.69 -26.02 6.94
N GLY A 70 -0.81 -26.18 5.95
CA GLY A 70 -1.17 -26.59 4.59
C GLY A 70 -1.99 -25.53 3.81
N ARG A 71 -1.99 -24.28 4.28
CA ARG A 71 -2.72 -23.12 3.72
C ARG A 71 -1.80 -22.13 3.01
N ASN A 72 -0.63 -22.55 2.52
CA ASN A 72 0.31 -21.68 1.79
C ASN A 72 -0.33 -20.96 0.58
N LYS A 73 -1.40 -21.52 0.00
CA LYS A 73 -2.17 -20.87 -1.08
C LYS A 73 -2.92 -19.60 -0.65
N SER A 74 -3.10 -19.35 0.65
CA SER A 74 -3.69 -18.11 1.18
C SER A 74 -2.73 -16.92 1.07
N MET A 75 -1.42 -17.17 0.93
CA MET A 75 -0.40 -16.14 0.77
C MET A 75 0.53 -16.51 -0.40
N PRO A 76 0.03 -16.46 -1.64
CA PRO A 76 0.84 -16.77 -2.79
C PRO A 76 1.87 -15.65 -3.02
N ILE A 77 3.09 -16.03 -3.41
CA ILE A 77 4.24 -15.11 -3.49
C ILE A 77 4.01 -14.02 -4.54
N ASN A 78 3.34 -14.34 -5.65
CA ASN A 78 3.00 -13.37 -6.69
C ASN A 78 2.15 -12.21 -6.13
N ASP A 79 1.02 -12.49 -5.48
CA ASP A 79 0.17 -11.45 -4.90
C ASP A 79 0.87 -10.69 -3.76
N SER A 80 1.70 -11.40 -2.97
CA SER A 80 2.51 -10.80 -1.91
C SER A 80 3.50 -9.77 -2.48
N LEU A 81 4.20 -10.13 -3.57
CA LEU A 81 5.13 -9.22 -4.26
C LEU A 81 4.41 -8.01 -4.88
N ILE A 82 3.20 -8.19 -5.40
CA ILE A 82 2.39 -7.06 -5.89
C ILE A 82 2.00 -6.13 -4.74
N SER A 83 1.59 -6.68 -3.60
CA SER A 83 1.29 -5.87 -2.41
C SER A 83 2.49 -5.03 -1.97
N LEU A 84 3.67 -5.66 -1.85
CA LEU A 84 4.89 -4.95 -1.46
C LEU A 84 5.32 -3.92 -2.51
N THR A 85 5.12 -4.22 -3.80
CA THR A 85 5.38 -3.29 -4.92
C THR A 85 4.49 -2.05 -4.83
N MET A 86 3.20 -2.20 -4.54
CA MET A 86 2.28 -1.09 -4.26
C MET A 86 2.77 -0.23 -3.10
N GLY A 87 3.24 -0.87 -2.03
CA GLY A 87 3.85 -0.20 -0.89
C GLY A 87 5.04 0.67 -1.29
N ILE A 88 5.97 0.14 -2.11
CA ILE A 88 7.10 0.94 -2.62
C ILE A 88 6.59 2.11 -3.47
N PHE A 89 5.64 1.87 -4.38
CA PHE A 89 5.07 2.92 -5.25
C PHE A 89 4.48 4.07 -4.43
N SER A 90 3.77 3.77 -3.34
CA SER A 90 3.18 4.80 -2.48
C SER A 90 4.22 5.66 -1.76
N GLN A 91 5.45 5.16 -1.57
CA GLN A 91 6.53 5.92 -0.93
C GLN A 91 7.32 6.82 -1.90
N LEU A 92 7.38 6.50 -3.20
CA LEU A 92 8.21 7.24 -4.16
C LEU A 92 7.92 8.75 -4.20
N PRO A 93 6.66 9.23 -4.19
CA PRO A 93 6.38 10.68 -4.17
C PRO A 93 6.93 11.40 -2.93
N LEU A 94 7.05 10.71 -1.81
CA LEU A 94 7.57 11.26 -0.55
C LEU A 94 9.08 11.52 -0.64
N LEU A 95 9.79 11.01 -1.64
CA LEU A 95 11.19 11.36 -1.87
C LEU A 95 11.37 12.81 -2.33
N PHE A 96 10.37 13.38 -2.99
CA PHE A 96 10.42 14.72 -3.57
C PHE A 96 9.80 15.81 -2.68
N THR A 97 8.81 15.44 -1.88
CA THR A 97 8.00 16.41 -1.12
C THR A 97 7.85 15.97 0.32
N ARG A 98 7.84 16.95 1.24
CA ARG A 98 7.35 16.71 2.60
C ARG A 98 5.85 16.42 2.55
N SER A 99 5.32 15.73 3.55
CA SER A 99 3.89 15.46 3.63
C SER A 99 3.09 16.77 3.57
N VAL A 100 2.27 16.94 2.55
CA VAL A 100 1.39 18.12 2.38
C VAL A 100 0.50 18.27 3.62
N GLU A 101 -0.04 17.15 4.10
CA GLU A 101 -0.83 17.03 5.32
C GLU A 101 -0.15 17.69 6.54
N VAL A 102 1.06 17.26 6.89
CA VAL A 102 1.80 17.79 8.06
C VAL A 102 2.18 19.25 7.84
N SER A 103 2.51 19.63 6.60
CA SER A 103 2.93 21.01 6.29
C SER A 103 1.77 21.99 6.41
N VAL A 104 0.58 21.62 5.91
CA VAL A 104 -0.64 22.44 6.06
C VAL A 104 -1.12 22.43 7.51
N TYR A 105 -1.06 21.28 8.19
CA TYR A 105 -1.39 21.18 9.62
C TYR A 105 -0.54 22.15 10.46
N LEU A 106 0.77 22.15 10.25
CA LEU A 106 1.68 23.06 10.95
C LEU A 106 1.36 24.53 10.63
N TRP A 107 1.06 24.86 9.37
CA TRP A 107 0.68 26.22 9.01
C TRP A 107 -0.61 26.67 9.72
N ILE A 108 -1.63 25.82 9.80
CA ILE A 108 -2.88 26.12 10.53
C ILE A 108 -2.59 26.29 12.03
N TRP A 109 -1.77 25.42 12.63
CA TRP A 109 -1.42 25.53 14.04
C TRP A 109 -0.69 26.83 14.38
N GLU A 110 0.24 27.28 13.53
CA GLU A 110 1.00 28.51 13.78
C GLU A 110 0.18 29.79 13.54
N ASN A 111 -0.84 29.75 12.67
CA ASN A 111 -1.55 30.96 12.23
C ASN A 111 -3.01 31.03 12.70
N CYS A 112 -3.62 29.90 13.07
CA CYS A 112 -5.07 29.80 13.27
C CYS A 112 -5.47 28.97 14.50
N ARG A 113 -4.53 28.51 15.33
CA ARG A 113 -4.88 27.75 16.54
C ARG A 113 -5.80 28.57 17.46
N LEU A 114 -6.82 27.91 17.99
CA LEU A 114 -7.81 28.50 18.89
C LEU A 114 -7.36 28.40 20.36
N VAL A 115 -6.47 27.47 20.66
CA VAL A 115 -5.97 27.17 22.00
C VAL A 115 -4.48 26.90 21.96
N ASP A 116 -3.78 27.24 23.03
CA ASP A 116 -2.38 26.88 23.25
C ASP A 116 -2.33 25.77 24.30
N ILE A 117 -2.17 24.53 23.85
CA ILE A 117 -2.13 23.35 24.72
C ILE A 117 -0.68 22.90 24.87
N PRO A 118 -0.17 22.77 26.11
CA PRO A 118 1.17 22.22 26.34
C PRO A 118 1.33 20.82 25.74
N VAL A 119 2.44 20.58 25.06
CA VAL A 119 2.68 19.30 24.37
C VAL A 119 2.82 18.12 25.32
N ASP A 120 3.32 18.37 26.54
CA ASP A 120 3.47 17.41 27.63
C ASP A 120 2.13 17.09 28.35
N SER A 121 1.04 17.76 27.95
CA SER A 121 -0.28 17.47 28.47
C SER A 121 -0.72 16.06 28.09
N THR A 122 -0.85 15.21 29.12
CA THR A 122 -1.39 13.85 28.97
C THR A 122 -2.82 13.87 28.40
N LEU A 123 -3.61 14.89 28.73
CA LEU A 123 -4.95 15.06 28.15
C LEU A 123 -4.87 15.36 26.65
N ALA A 124 -3.93 16.22 26.21
CA ALA A 124 -3.72 16.51 24.79
C ALA A 124 -3.28 15.26 24.02
N TRP A 125 -2.45 14.42 24.64
CA TRP A 125 -2.02 13.14 24.09
C TRP A 125 -3.24 12.22 23.81
N PHE A 126 -4.08 11.96 24.82
CA PHE A 126 -5.29 11.14 24.63
C PHE A 126 -6.31 11.78 23.69
N ALA A 127 -6.48 13.11 23.74
CA ALA A 127 -7.33 13.83 22.81
C ALA A 127 -6.83 13.71 21.36
N THR A 128 -5.51 13.70 21.15
CA THR A 128 -4.91 13.50 19.83
C THR A 128 -5.06 12.07 19.34
N LEU A 129 -4.86 11.07 20.20
CA LEU A 129 -5.17 9.67 19.89
C LEU A 129 -6.61 9.53 19.36
N MET A 130 -7.59 10.01 20.13
CA MET A 130 -9.00 9.91 19.77
C MET A 130 -9.35 10.76 18.54
N GLY A 131 -8.78 11.97 18.45
CA GLY A 131 -9.00 12.88 17.32
C GLY A 131 -8.46 12.32 16.00
N VAL A 132 -7.23 11.79 16.01
CA VAL A 132 -6.63 11.16 14.83
C VAL A 132 -7.45 9.94 14.40
N ASP A 133 -7.86 9.07 15.33
CA ASP A 133 -8.66 7.89 14.98
C ASP A 133 -10.05 8.27 14.46
N PHE A 134 -10.67 9.31 15.03
CA PHE A 134 -11.93 9.87 14.53
C PHE A 134 -11.80 10.43 13.11
N CYS A 135 -10.75 11.22 12.85
CA CYS A 135 -10.47 11.72 11.51
C CYS A 135 -10.16 10.57 10.55
N PHE A 136 -9.44 9.54 11.00
CA PHE A 136 -9.18 8.34 10.20
C PHE A 136 -10.48 7.64 9.80
N TYR A 137 -11.44 7.47 10.72
CA TYR A 137 -12.77 6.93 10.40
C TYR A 137 -13.42 7.69 9.23
N TRP A 138 -13.39 9.02 9.25
CA TRP A 138 -13.97 9.84 8.18
C TRP A 138 -13.17 9.79 6.87
N VAL A 139 -11.84 9.75 6.96
CA VAL A 139 -10.96 9.54 5.81
C VAL A 139 -11.29 8.21 5.14
N HIS A 140 -11.36 7.15 5.92
CA HIS A 140 -11.58 5.80 5.43
C HIS A 140 -13.02 5.63 4.91
N ARG A 141 -14.00 6.20 5.59
CA ARG A 141 -15.36 6.27 5.07
C ARG A 141 -15.41 7.00 3.74
N ALA A 142 -14.82 8.20 3.65
CA ALA A 142 -14.80 8.98 2.42
C ALA A 142 -14.11 8.24 1.25
N THR A 143 -13.05 7.48 1.53
CA THR A 143 -12.39 6.70 0.49
C THR A 143 -13.26 5.58 -0.07
N HIS A 144 -14.17 5.00 0.71
CA HIS A 144 -15.13 4.00 0.20
C HIS A 144 -16.38 4.61 -0.41
N GLU A 145 -16.83 5.74 0.15
CA GLU A 145 -18.15 6.31 -0.10
C GLU A 145 -18.17 7.45 -1.15
N VAL A 146 -17.01 7.86 -1.67
CA VAL A 146 -16.85 8.90 -2.69
C VAL A 146 -16.04 8.34 -3.87
N ASN A 147 -16.66 8.20 -5.04
CA ASN A 147 -16.11 7.47 -6.19
C ASN A 147 -14.74 8.00 -6.66
N LEU A 148 -14.53 9.32 -6.67
CA LEU A 148 -13.23 9.91 -7.00
C LEU A 148 -12.15 9.53 -5.98
N ILE A 149 -12.50 9.50 -4.69
CA ILE A 149 -11.57 9.18 -3.61
C ILE A 149 -11.36 7.65 -3.52
N TRP A 150 -12.35 6.85 -3.91
CA TRP A 150 -12.24 5.39 -4.06
C TRP A 150 -11.15 4.99 -5.04
N ALA A 151 -10.92 5.78 -6.08
CA ALA A 151 -9.77 5.62 -6.98
C ALA A 151 -8.44 5.53 -6.22
N SER A 152 -8.35 6.23 -5.09
CA SER A 152 -7.18 6.29 -4.23
C SER A 152 -7.17 5.26 -3.11
N HIS A 153 -8.09 4.29 -3.07
CA HIS A 153 -8.13 3.28 -2.01
C HIS A 153 -8.46 1.87 -2.51
N GLN A 154 -9.14 1.72 -3.65
CA GLN A 154 -9.47 0.42 -4.24
C GLN A 154 -8.26 -0.50 -4.42
N VAL A 155 -7.08 0.06 -4.69
CA VAL A 155 -5.81 -0.69 -4.81
C VAL A 155 -5.58 -1.55 -3.56
N HIS A 156 -5.87 -1.01 -2.38
CA HIS A 156 -5.74 -1.71 -1.10
C HIS A 156 -6.68 -2.93 -1.01
N HIS A 157 -7.91 -2.78 -1.51
CA HIS A 157 -8.92 -3.83 -1.57
C HIS A 157 -8.80 -4.77 -2.78
N SER A 158 -7.87 -4.50 -3.70
CA SER A 158 -7.75 -5.26 -4.95
C SER A 158 -7.25 -6.69 -4.77
N SER A 159 -6.63 -7.02 -3.63
CA SER A 159 -6.19 -8.38 -3.37
C SER A 159 -7.38 -9.30 -3.12
N GLU A 160 -7.39 -10.44 -3.82
CA GLU A 160 -8.30 -11.55 -3.51
C GLU A 160 -7.72 -12.48 -2.42
N ARG A 161 -6.66 -12.04 -1.74
CA ARG A 161 -5.99 -12.69 -0.60
C ARG A 161 -5.93 -11.71 0.58
N PHE A 162 -6.11 -12.21 1.79
CA PHE A 162 -6.07 -11.37 2.99
C PHE A 162 -5.01 -11.89 3.97
N ASN A 163 -3.87 -11.23 3.96
CA ASN A 163 -2.70 -11.55 4.78
C ASN A 163 -1.94 -10.24 5.07
N LEU A 164 -0.87 -10.32 5.86
CA LEU A 164 -0.17 -9.13 6.36
C LEU A 164 0.45 -8.30 5.23
N THR A 165 0.73 -8.90 4.06
CA THR A 165 1.21 -8.12 2.92
C THR A 165 0.13 -7.20 2.34
N THR A 166 -1.16 -7.54 2.50
CA THR A 166 -2.30 -6.69 2.10
C THR A 166 -2.25 -5.33 2.81
N ALA A 167 -1.78 -5.27 4.05
CA ALA A 167 -1.55 -4.01 4.77
C ALA A 167 -0.59 -3.06 4.03
N LEU A 168 0.36 -3.61 3.27
CA LEU A 168 1.37 -2.88 2.52
C LEU A 168 0.94 -2.59 1.08
N ARG A 169 -0.24 -3.06 0.65
CA ARG A 169 -0.81 -2.81 -0.68
C ARG A 169 -1.36 -1.38 -0.78
N GLN A 170 -0.47 -0.40 -0.76
CA GLN A 170 -0.86 1.00 -0.59
C GLN A 170 -1.06 1.75 -1.93
N PRO A 171 -2.15 2.51 -2.08
CA PRO A 171 -2.38 3.40 -3.21
C PRO A 171 -1.46 4.63 -3.16
N VAL A 172 -1.09 5.17 -4.32
CA VAL A 172 -0.25 6.37 -4.41
C VAL A 172 -1.01 7.64 -4.03
N LEU A 173 -2.29 7.73 -4.42
CA LEU A 173 -3.05 8.98 -4.37
C LEU A 173 -3.70 9.29 -3.02
N GLN A 174 -3.86 8.31 -2.12
CA GLN A 174 -4.74 8.47 -0.94
C GLN A 174 -4.38 9.68 -0.10
N ARG A 175 -3.09 9.81 0.26
CA ARG A 175 -2.58 10.91 1.08
C ARG A 175 -2.85 12.30 0.47
N TYR A 176 -2.92 12.39 -0.86
CA TYR A 176 -3.13 13.66 -1.57
C TYR A 176 -4.59 14.04 -1.71
N LEU A 177 -5.52 13.10 -1.55
CA LEU A 177 -6.96 13.37 -1.68
C LEU A 177 -7.68 13.56 -0.34
N VAL A 178 -7.13 13.06 0.77
CA VAL A 178 -7.85 12.99 2.06
C VAL A 178 -7.29 13.84 3.18
N TRP A 179 -6.11 14.46 3.00
CA TRP A 179 -5.39 15.21 4.05
C TRP A 179 -6.22 16.28 4.74
N ILE A 180 -7.18 16.88 4.03
CA ILE A 180 -8.02 17.98 4.54
C ILE A 180 -8.92 17.53 5.69
N LEU A 181 -9.20 16.23 5.83
CA LEU A 181 -10.04 15.71 6.91
C LEU A 181 -9.32 15.69 8.27
N TYR A 182 -7.99 15.80 8.29
CA TYR A 182 -7.21 15.92 9.52
C TYR A 182 -6.97 17.37 9.96
N THR A 183 -7.09 18.34 9.06
CA THR A 183 -6.75 19.73 9.36
C THR A 183 -7.60 20.41 10.43
N PRO A 184 -8.87 20.04 10.70
CA PRO A 184 -9.61 20.62 11.82
C PRO A 184 -8.93 20.41 13.18
N LEU A 185 -8.19 19.30 13.36
CA LEU A 185 -7.44 19.05 14.60
C LEU A 185 -6.34 20.08 14.82
N ALA A 186 -5.78 20.68 13.78
CA ALA A 186 -4.73 21.70 13.87
C ALA A 186 -5.19 23.00 14.53
N LEU A 187 -6.49 23.19 14.71
CA LEU A 187 -7.02 24.33 15.47
C LEU A 187 -6.85 24.15 16.99
N ILE A 188 -6.64 22.91 17.45
CA ILE A 188 -6.72 22.57 18.87
C ILE A 188 -5.58 21.67 19.38
N LEU A 189 -4.97 20.84 18.53
CA LEU A 189 -4.00 19.83 18.95
C LEU A 189 -2.59 20.05 18.36
N PRO A 190 -1.52 19.96 19.19
CA PRO A 190 -0.14 20.17 18.77
C PRO A 190 0.30 19.28 17.58
N PRO A 191 1.00 19.83 16.57
CA PRO A 191 1.39 19.10 15.35
C PRO A 191 2.30 17.88 15.59
N GLN A 192 3.13 17.91 16.63
CA GLN A 192 4.02 16.82 16.98
C GLN A 192 3.28 15.62 17.60
N LEU A 193 2.25 15.87 18.40
CA LEU A 193 1.35 14.81 18.86
C LEU A 193 0.58 14.23 17.67
N PHE A 194 0.09 15.10 16.78
CA PHE A 194 -0.58 14.66 15.55
C PHE A 194 0.32 13.75 14.69
N ALA A 195 1.56 14.17 14.42
CA ALA A 195 2.52 13.39 13.65
C ALA A 195 2.87 12.03 14.30
N THR A 196 2.97 11.99 15.63
CA THR A 196 3.16 10.73 16.38
C THR A 196 1.93 9.82 16.24
N HIS A 197 0.75 10.32 16.59
CA HIS A 197 -0.47 9.50 16.64
C HIS A 197 -0.94 9.04 15.26
N LEU A 198 -0.69 9.82 14.21
CA LEU A 198 -0.94 9.41 12.83
C LEU A 198 -0.11 8.19 12.43
N GLN A 199 1.18 8.17 12.81
CA GLN A 199 2.05 7.02 12.55
C GLN A 199 1.64 5.79 13.37
N LEU A 200 1.37 5.97 14.67
CA LEU A 200 0.94 4.87 15.54
C LEU A 200 -0.40 4.28 15.08
N ASN A 201 -1.32 5.10 14.57
CA ASN A 201 -2.58 4.64 13.99
C ASN A 201 -2.33 3.73 12.77
N MET A 202 -1.43 4.13 11.85
CA MET A 202 -1.04 3.32 10.70
C MET A 202 -0.31 2.03 11.10
N ILE A 203 0.56 2.10 12.10
CA ILE A 203 1.30 0.93 12.62
C ILE A 203 0.33 -0.10 13.22
N TYR A 204 -0.66 0.35 13.99
CA TYR A 204 -1.69 -0.52 14.55
C TYR A 204 -2.47 -1.27 13.46
N GLN A 205 -2.82 -0.58 12.37
CA GLN A 205 -3.58 -1.18 11.29
C GLN A 205 -2.82 -2.30 10.55
N PHE A 206 -1.50 -2.43 10.71
CA PHE A 206 -0.75 -3.50 10.06
C PHE A 206 -1.22 -4.90 10.51
N TRP A 207 -1.25 -5.16 11.82
CA TRP A 207 -1.43 -6.53 12.34
C TRP A 207 -2.86 -7.07 12.19
N ILE A 208 -3.85 -6.19 11.99
CA ILE A 208 -5.24 -6.58 11.75
C ILE A 208 -5.48 -7.15 10.34
N HIS A 209 -4.48 -7.13 9.45
CA HIS A 209 -4.58 -7.74 8.11
C HIS A 209 -4.18 -9.21 8.13
N THR A 210 -4.99 -10.08 8.74
CA THR A 210 -4.70 -11.51 8.73
C THR A 210 -5.94 -12.39 8.84
N GLU A 211 -5.89 -13.55 8.19
CA GLU A 211 -6.83 -14.66 8.40
C GLU A 211 -6.37 -15.61 9.52
N THR A 212 -5.15 -15.46 10.05
CA THR A 212 -4.57 -16.43 11.00
C THR A 212 -5.07 -16.26 12.43
N ILE A 213 -5.49 -15.06 12.80
CA ILE A 213 -6.03 -14.71 14.10
C ILE A 213 -7.57 -14.82 14.03
N PRO A 214 -8.21 -15.69 14.82
CA PRO A 214 -9.66 -15.81 14.88
C PRO A 214 -10.30 -14.57 15.53
N LYS A 215 -11.62 -14.57 15.70
CA LYS A 215 -12.31 -13.59 16.54
C LYS A 215 -11.70 -13.56 17.94
N LEU A 216 -11.45 -12.35 18.44
CA LEU A 216 -10.93 -12.08 19.78
C LEU A 216 -12.09 -12.06 20.80
N PRO A 217 -11.78 -12.09 22.11
CA PRO A 217 -12.80 -11.96 23.16
C PRO A 217 -13.65 -10.70 23.00
N GLU A 218 -14.94 -10.81 23.32
CA GLU A 218 -15.96 -9.77 23.11
C GLU A 218 -15.58 -8.38 23.64
N PRO A 219 -14.95 -8.20 24.82
CA PRO A 219 -14.56 -6.87 25.28
C PRO A 219 -13.55 -6.18 24.34
N ILE A 220 -12.66 -6.96 23.72
CA ILE A 220 -11.66 -6.44 22.76
C ILE A 220 -12.36 -6.09 21.44
N GLU A 221 -13.21 -6.99 20.93
CA GLU A 221 -14.05 -6.77 19.73
C GLU A 221 -15.08 -5.63 19.91
N PHE A 222 -15.39 -5.25 21.15
CA PHE A 222 -16.29 -4.13 21.39
C PHE A 222 -15.61 -2.78 21.17
N VAL A 223 -14.34 -2.66 21.57
CA VAL A 223 -13.61 -1.40 21.62
C VAL A 223 -12.67 -1.21 20.42
N PHE A 224 -11.89 -2.25 20.11
CA PHE A 224 -10.80 -2.16 19.15
C PHE A 224 -11.21 -2.65 17.77
N ASN A 225 -10.60 -2.10 16.73
CA ASN A 225 -10.61 -2.73 15.43
C ASN A 225 -9.73 -4.00 15.50
N THR A 226 -10.21 -5.11 14.96
CA THR A 226 -9.59 -6.43 15.11
C THR A 226 -9.43 -7.08 13.74
N PRO A 227 -8.67 -8.19 13.64
CA PRO A 227 -8.61 -8.94 12.39
C PRO A 227 -9.99 -9.38 11.89
N SER A 228 -10.95 -9.68 12.77
CA SER A 228 -12.31 -10.08 12.37
C SER A 228 -13.08 -8.92 11.73
N HIS A 229 -13.05 -7.75 12.35
CA HIS A 229 -13.68 -6.56 11.80
C HIS A 229 -13.05 -6.15 10.46
N HIS A 230 -11.72 -6.23 10.35
CA HIS A 230 -11.01 -5.83 9.16
C HIS A 230 -11.17 -6.83 8.00
N ARG A 231 -11.36 -8.12 8.29
CA ARG A 231 -11.79 -9.10 7.27
C ARG A 231 -13.16 -8.75 6.69
N VAL A 232 -14.11 -8.33 7.52
CA VAL A 232 -15.40 -7.83 7.03
C VAL A 232 -15.20 -6.58 6.17
N HIS A 233 -14.38 -5.65 6.62
CA HIS A 233 -14.07 -4.43 5.86
C HIS A 233 -13.52 -4.72 4.46
N HIS A 234 -12.62 -5.70 4.33
CA HIS A 234 -12.06 -6.12 3.05
C HIS A 234 -12.94 -7.09 2.25
N GLY A 235 -14.06 -7.53 2.80
CA GLY A 235 -14.96 -8.47 2.15
C GLY A 235 -15.81 -7.82 1.06
N ARG A 236 -16.00 -8.53 -0.05
CA ARG A 236 -16.92 -8.15 -1.14
C ARG A 236 -18.30 -8.78 -1.06
N ASN A 237 -18.56 -9.59 -0.02
CA ASN A 237 -19.91 -10.08 0.27
C ASN A 237 -20.84 -8.88 0.49
N ALA A 238 -22.12 -9.02 0.13
CA ALA A 238 -23.08 -7.92 0.25
C ALA A 238 -23.19 -7.35 1.69
N TYR A 239 -23.03 -8.20 2.72
CA TYR A 239 -23.08 -7.72 4.11
C TYR A 239 -21.83 -6.96 4.58
N CYS A 240 -20.73 -7.10 3.83
CA CYS A 240 -19.42 -6.50 4.11
C CYS A 240 -19.28 -5.09 3.51
N ILE A 241 -20.03 -4.78 2.44
CA ILE A 241 -19.87 -3.51 1.72
C ILE A 241 -20.21 -2.31 2.61
N ASP A 242 -19.32 -1.31 2.58
CA ASP A 242 -19.45 -0.05 3.31
C ASP A 242 -19.58 -0.23 4.84
N ARG A 243 -18.71 -1.07 5.42
CA ARG A 243 -18.67 -1.42 6.85
C ARG A 243 -17.27 -1.30 7.45
N ASN A 244 -17.23 -1.09 8.77
CA ASN A 244 -16.03 -1.18 9.61
C ASN A 244 -14.86 -0.29 9.13
N TYR A 245 -15.04 1.02 9.16
CA TYR A 245 -14.03 2.01 8.72
C TYR A 245 -12.97 2.35 9.78
N GLY A 246 -13.12 1.91 11.02
CA GLY A 246 -12.23 2.22 12.13
C GLY A 246 -10.76 1.86 11.88
N GLY A 247 -9.84 2.67 12.41
CA GLY A 247 -8.40 2.41 12.32
C GLY A 247 -7.95 1.56 13.51
N VAL A 248 -7.88 2.20 14.68
CA VAL A 248 -7.54 1.59 15.97
C VAL A 248 -8.80 1.16 16.72
N PHE A 249 -9.82 2.02 16.76
CA PHE A 249 -11.05 1.76 17.48
C PHE A 249 -12.21 1.45 16.53
N ILE A 250 -13.05 0.48 16.91
CA ILE A 250 -14.30 0.18 16.19
C ILE A 250 -15.49 1.03 16.72
N LEU A 251 -15.21 1.90 17.70
CA LEU A 251 -16.20 2.71 18.40
C LEU A 251 -16.98 3.64 17.46
N PHE A 252 -16.30 4.25 16.49
CA PHE A 252 -16.96 5.16 15.54
C PHE A 252 -17.87 4.43 14.57
N ASP A 253 -17.54 3.20 14.18
CA ASP A 253 -18.45 2.36 13.40
C ASP A 253 -19.72 2.02 14.16
N ARG A 254 -19.62 1.80 15.46
CA ARG A 254 -20.79 1.58 16.32
C ARG A 254 -21.62 2.86 16.46
N LEU A 255 -20.95 4.00 16.68
CA LEU A 255 -21.59 5.30 16.85
C LEU A 255 -22.35 5.74 15.58
N PHE A 256 -21.76 5.56 14.40
CA PHE A 256 -22.31 5.98 13.12
C PHE A 256 -23.05 4.86 12.37
N GLY A 257 -23.22 3.68 12.98
CA GLY A 257 -24.04 2.59 12.47
C GLY A 257 -23.43 1.81 11.29
N THR A 258 -22.11 1.91 11.07
CA THR A 258 -21.37 1.20 10.01
C THR A 258 -20.74 -0.11 10.49
N PHE A 259 -20.89 -0.46 11.77
CA PHE A 259 -20.39 -1.73 12.33
C PHE A 259 -21.10 -2.97 11.77
N ARG A 260 -20.32 -3.99 11.40
CA ARG A 260 -20.79 -5.36 11.15
C ARG A 260 -19.79 -6.39 11.67
N ALA A 261 -20.30 -7.36 12.42
CA ALA A 261 -19.52 -8.52 12.86
C ALA A 261 -19.33 -9.53 11.71
N GLU A 262 -18.21 -10.24 11.74
CA GLU A 262 -17.94 -11.37 10.83
C GLU A 262 -18.91 -12.52 11.07
N ARG A 263 -19.40 -13.14 10.00
CA ARG A 263 -20.38 -14.22 10.04
C ARG A 263 -19.70 -15.57 9.76
N ASP A 264 -19.87 -16.53 10.65
CA ASP A 264 -19.23 -17.85 10.49
C ASP A 264 -19.92 -18.68 9.38
N ASN A 265 -21.21 -18.45 9.14
CA ASN A 265 -21.98 -19.11 8.09
C ASN A 265 -21.81 -18.46 6.70
N GLU A 266 -21.18 -17.29 6.61
CA GLU A 266 -20.93 -16.55 5.38
C GLU A 266 -19.57 -15.86 5.48
N PRO A 267 -18.45 -16.60 5.44
CA PRO A 267 -17.12 -16.02 5.62
C PRO A 267 -16.79 -15.00 4.53
N PRO A 268 -16.05 -13.91 4.86
CA PRO A 268 -15.66 -12.91 3.88
C PRO A 268 -14.89 -13.49 2.69
N VAL A 269 -15.26 -13.03 1.50
CA VAL A 269 -14.52 -13.24 0.25
C VAL A 269 -13.88 -11.92 -0.13
N PHE A 270 -12.58 -11.92 -0.41
CA PHE A 270 -11.81 -10.69 -0.63
C PHE A 270 -11.71 -10.31 -2.10
N GLY A 271 -11.22 -9.09 -2.35
CA GLY A 271 -11.08 -8.48 -3.66
C GLY A 271 -12.15 -7.41 -3.92
N LEU A 272 -12.07 -6.77 -5.08
CA LEU A 272 -13.10 -5.84 -5.51
C LEU A 272 -14.40 -6.57 -5.88
N VAL A 273 -15.54 -5.86 -5.79
CA VAL A 273 -16.85 -6.32 -6.29
C VAL A 273 -16.78 -6.64 -7.78
N THR A 274 -16.10 -5.80 -8.54
CA THR A 274 -15.71 -6.06 -9.93
C THR A 274 -14.23 -6.46 -9.91
N PRO A 275 -13.89 -7.75 -10.00
CA PRO A 275 -12.52 -8.20 -9.76
C PRO A 275 -11.53 -7.64 -10.78
N GLU A 276 -10.34 -7.30 -10.30
CA GLU A 276 -9.23 -6.99 -11.19
C GLU A 276 -8.76 -8.25 -11.89
N SER A 277 -8.49 -8.14 -13.18
CA SER A 277 -7.99 -9.29 -13.93
C SER A 277 -6.47 -9.40 -13.85
N GLN A 278 -5.75 -8.37 -13.40
CA GLN A 278 -4.32 -8.23 -13.66
C GLN A 278 -3.48 -7.82 -12.45
N PHE A 279 -2.16 -8.01 -12.58
CA PHE A 279 -1.17 -7.68 -11.56
C PHE A 279 -0.31 -6.47 -11.94
N ASP A 280 -0.50 -5.90 -13.13
CA ASP A 280 0.22 -4.71 -13.56
C ASP A 280 0.03 -3.53 -12.60
N PRO A 281 1.10 -3.07 -11.94
CA PRO A 281 0.96 -2.15 -10.82
C PRO A 281 0.50 -0.75 -11.26
N LEU A 282 0.89 -0.31 -12.46
CA LEU A 282 0.43 0.96 -13.01
C LEU A 282 -1.05 0.92 -13.37
N SER A 283 -1.51 -0.18 -13.96
CA SER A 283 -2.91 -0.34 -14.31
C SER A 283 -3.78 -0.40 -13.05
N LEU A 284 -3.36 -1.16 -12.01
CA LEU A 284 -4.05 -1.16 -10.72
C LEU A 284 -4.22 0.25 -10.13
N GLN A 285 -3.22 1.14 -10.26
CA GLN A 285 -3.31 2.51 -9.75
C GLN A 285 -4.20 3.43 -10.61
N LEU A 286 -4.33 3.16 -11.92
CA LEU A 286 -4.91 4.11 -12.89
C LEU A 286 -6.25 3.67 -13.47
N ASP A 287 -6.60 2.39 -13.44
CA ASP A 287 -7.74 1.86 -14.20
C ASP A 287 -9.07 2.40 -13.69
N HIS A 288 -9.26 2.51 -12.38
CA HIS A 288 -10.47 3.14 -11.83
C HIS A 288 -10.60 4.61 -12.27
N LEU A 289 -9.49 5.38 -12.29
CA LEU A 289 -9.51 6.76 -12.79
C LEU A 289 -9.86 6.84 -14.27
N LYS A 290 -9.34 5.91 -15.09
CA LYS A 290 -9.67 5.83 -16.53
C LYS A 290 -11.16 5.51 -16.71
N GLN A 291 -11.69 4.53 -15.97
CA GLN A 291 -13.10 4.15 -16.01
C GLN A 291 -14.00 5.31 -15.58
N LEU A 292 -13.63 6.03 -14.51
CA LEU A 292 -14.35 7.21 -14.06
C LEU A 292 -14.31 8.35 -15.09
N ALA A 293 -13.15 8.62 -15.67
CA ALA A 293 -13.01 9.65 -16.72
C ALA A 293 -13.82 9.32 -17.97
N GLN A 294 -13.87 8.05 -18.36
CA GLN A 294 -14.73 7.57 -19.47
C GLN A 294 -16.22 7.73 -19.12
N SER A 295 -16.62 7.33 -17.91
CA SER A 295 -18.00 7.40 -17.43
C SER A 295 -18.50 8.85 -17.39
N VAL A 296 -17.69 9.77 -16.86
CA VAL A 296 -18.04 11.21 -16.79
C VAL A 296 -18.14 11.85 -18.18
N ARG A 297 -17.57 11.25 -19.23
CA ARG A 297 -17.62 11.78 -20.62
C ARG A 297 -18.81 11.28 -21.43
N LEU A 298 -19.64 10.37 -20.90
CA LEU A 298 -20.77 9.81 -21.64
C LEU A 298 -21.73 10.92 -22.11
N PRO A 299 -22.17 10.91 -23.38
CA PRO A 299 -22.86 12.06 -24.00
C PRO A 299 -24.26 12.30 -23.43
N TYR A 300 -24.92 11.24 -22.94
CA TYR A 300 -26.29 11.30 -22.42
C TYR A 300 -26.38 11.78 -20.95
N LEU A 301 -25.26 12.06 -20.29
CA LEU A 301 -25.26 12.50 -18.89
C LEU A 301 -25.46 14.01 -18.75
N SER A 302 -26.36 14.39 -17.86
CA SER A 302 -26.50 15.77 -17.39
C SER A 302 -25.26 16.22 -16.60
N TRP A 303 -25.05 17.53 -16.46
CA TRP A 303 -23.97 18.06 -15.61
C TRP A 303 -24.09 17.61 -14.15
N THR A 304 -25.32 17.45 -13.64
CA THR A 304 -25.54 16.93 -12.29
C THR A 304 -25.17 15.46 -12.16
N ASP A 305 -25.42 14.63 -13.17
CA ASP A 305 -25.02 13.22 -13.14
C ASP A 305 -23.51 13.08 -13.20
N ARG A 306 -22.83 13.94 -13.98
CA ARG A 306 -21.37 14.00 -14.02
C ARG A 306 -20.77 14.33 -12.66
N LEU A 307 -21.35 15.29 -11.93
CA LEU A 307 -20.91 15.60 -10.56
C LEU A 307 -21.19 14.43 -9.61
N LYS A 308 -22.39 13.84 -9.65
CA LYS A 308 -22.75 12.68 -8.83
C LYS A 308 -21.81 11.50 -9.08
N LEU A 309 -21.44 11.20 -10.33
CA LEU A 309 -20.44 10.17 -10.63
C LEU A 309 -19.12 10.37 -9.87
N LEU A 310 -18.71 11.62 -9.62
CA LEU A 310 -17.48 11.91 -8.89
C LEU A 310 -17.66 11.83 -7.37
N VAL A 311 -18.79 12.33 -6.84
CA VAL A 311 -18.97 12.54 -5.38
C VAL A 311 -19.85 11.51 -4.67
N TYR A 312 -20.63 10.72 -5.41
CA TYR A 312 -21.46 9.63 -4.85
C TYR A 312 -20.65 8.33 -4.77
N GLY A 313 -21.25 7.27 -4.23
CA GLY A 313 -20.55 6.00 -4.06
C GLY A 313 -20.13 5.37 -5.39
N PRO A 314 -19.11 4.50 -5.39
CA PRO A 314 -18.57 3.90 -6.60
C PRO A 314 -19.57 3.01 -7.36
N SER A 315 -20.63 2.53 -6.70
CA SER A 315 -21.70 1.77 -7.34
C SER A 315 -22.87 2.61 -7.84
N TRP A 316 -22.83 3.94 -7.67
CA TRP A 316 -23.88 4.83 -8.16
C TRP A 316 -23.93 4.88 -9.68
N GLN A 317 -25.15 4.82 -10.22
CA GLN A 317 -25.43 4.96 -11.64
C GLN A 317 -26.52 6.01 -11.87
N PRO A 318 -26.52 6.72 -13.02
CA PRO A 318 -27.59 7.64 -13.39
C PRO A 318 -28.98 6.98 -13.26
N GLY A 319 -29.92 7.68 -12.65
CA GLY A 319 -31.26 7.16 -12.34
C GLY A 319 -31.37 6.41 -11.00
N THR A 320 -30.26 6.15 -10.31
CA THR A 320 -30.29 5.57 -8.95
C THR A 320 -30.59 6.65 -7.91
N ALA A 321 -31.61 6.44 -7.08
CA ALA A 321 -31.99 7.38 -6.03
C ALA A 321 -31.00 7.40 -4.85
N ALA A 322 -30.48 6.24 -4.45
CA ALA A 322 -29.60 6.11 -3.30
C ALA A 322 -28.17 6.58 -3.61
N ARG A 323 -27.58 7.37 -2.70
CA ARG A 323 -26.25 8.00 -2.85
C ARG A 323 -25.11 6.99 -3.06
N LEU A 324 -25.17 5.84 -2.40
CA LEU A 324 -24.12 4.83 -2.48
C LEU A 324 -24.25 3.88 -3.67
N GLY A 325 -25.36 3.99 -4.41
CA GLY A 325 -25.75 3.08 -5.46
C GLY A 325 -26.92 2.18 -5.04
N PRO A 326 -27.28 1.19 -5.86
CA PRO A 326 -28.55 0.46 -5.71
C PRO A 326 -28.57 -0.51 -4.52
N GLY A 327 -27.44 -0.75 -3.86
CA GLY A 327 -27.33 -1.75 -2.77
C GLY A 327 -27.50 -3.19 -3.25
N ILE A 328 -27.41 -3.43 -4.56
CA ILE A 328 -27.48 -4.75 -5.17
C ILE A 328 -26.06 -5.11 -5.61
N TYR A 329 -25.51 -6.15 -4.97
CA TYR A 329 -24.17 -6.65 -5.25
C TYR A 329 -24.24 -8.06 -5.84
N PRO A 330 -23.31 -8.43 -6.75
CA PRO A 330 -23.26 -9.77 -7.30
C PRO A 330 -23.14 -10.84 -6.20
N GLU A 331 -23.93 -11.91 -6.33
CA GLU A 331 -23.79 -13.06 -5.43
C GLU A 331 -22.42 -13.73 -5.61
N ILE A 332 -21.87 -14.21 -4.49
CA ILE A 332 -20.61 -14.95 -4.49
C ILE A 332 -20.82 -16.32 -5.12
N ARG A 333 -20.17 -16.57 -6.25
CA ARG A 333 -20.16 -17.88 -6.90
C ARG A 333 -19.10 -18.78 -6.28
N TYR A 334 -19.52 -19.95 -5.80
CA TYR A 334 -18.63 -20.98 -5.26
C TYR A 334 -18.35 -22.10 -6.29
N PRO A 335 -17.15 -22.71 -6.28
CA PRO A 335 -16.01 -22.36 -5.45
C PRO A 335 -15.37 -21.04 -5.90
N VAL A 336 -15.02 -20.17 -4.93
CA VAL A 336 -14.27 -18.95 -5.21
C VAL A 336 -12.89 -19.33 -5.74
N ARG A 337 -12.48 -18.73 -6.86
CA ARG A 337 -11.18 -18.96 -7.48
C ARG A 337 -10.41 -17.64 -7.56
N PRO A 338 -9.62 -17.31 -6.52
CA PRO A 338 -8.85 -16.09 -6.54
C PRO A 338 -7.79 -16.11 -7.65
N LEU A 339 -7.53 -14.96 -8.25
CA LEU A 339 -6.48 -14.76 -9.23
C LEU A 339 -5.15 -15.24 -8.65
N ASN A 340 -4.59 -16.28 -9.28
CA ASN A 340 -3.29 -16.82 -8.92
C ASN A 340 -2.64 -17.45 -10.18
N PRO A 341 -2.07 -16.61 -11.06
CA PRO A 341 -1.31 -17.05 -12.21
C PRO A 341 -0.25 -18.07 -11.80
N ARG A 342 -0.20 -19.19 -12.52
CA ARG A 342 0.80 -20.24 -12.29
C ARG A 342 2.02 -19.95 -13.16
N VAL A 343 3.07 -19.43 -12.55
CA VAL A 343 4.36 -19.23 -13.20
C VAL A 343 5.37 -20.27 -12.72
N PRO A 344 6.39 -20.62 -13.53
CA PRO A 344 7.49 -21.45 -13.08
C PRO A 344 8.20 -20.84 -11.86
N SER A 345 8.71 -21.68 -10.96
CA SER A 345 9.39 -21.22 -9.74
C SER A 345 10.59 -20.31 -10.01
N TRP A 346 11.28 -20.49 -11.14
CA TRP A 346 12.39 -19.62 -11.53
C TRP A 346 11.92 -18.19 -11.84
N THR A 347 10.71 -18.01 -12.38
CA THR A 347 10.13 -16.69 -12.67
C THR A 347 9.78 -15.98 -11.36
N THR A 348 9.26 -16.71 -10.38
CA THR A 348 9.07 -16.18 -9.01
C THR A 348 10.40 -15.79 -8.36
N ALA A 349 11.43 -16.63 -8.47
CA ALA A 349 12.76 -16.31 -7.94
C ALA A 349 13.36 -15.07 -8.64
N TYR A 350 13.26 -15.00 -9.97
CA TYR A 350 13.67 -13.85 -10.77
C TYR A 350 12.99 -12.56 -10.31
N ALA A 351 11.66 -12.56 -10.22
CA ALA A 351 10.90 -11.40 -9.77
C ALA A 351 11.26 -10.99 -8.34
N THR A 352 11.50 -11.96 -7.45
CA THR A 352 11.90 -11.71 -6.06
C THR A 352 13.27 -11.04 -5.98
N VAL A 353 14.27 -11.52 -6.74
CA VAL A 353 15.62 -10.92 -6.78
C VAL A 353 15.57 -9.48 -7.30
N HIS A 354 14.82 -9.23 -8.38
CA HIS A 354 14.65 -7.90 -8.94
C HIS A 354 13.85 -6.97 -8.02
N PHE A 355 12.86 -7.49 -7.31
CA PHE A 355 12.15 -6.76 -6.26
C PHE A 355 13.11 -6.34 -5.13
N ILE A 356 13.96 -7.25 -4.64
CA ILE A 356 14.97 -6.93 -3.61
C ILE A 356 15.94 -5.85 -4.11
N ALA A 357 16.38 -5.93 -5.38
CA ALA A 357 17.23 -4.90 -5.98
C ALA A 357 16.54 -3.54 -6.06
N ALA A 358 15.24 -3.50 -6.43
CA ALA A 358 14.45 -2.28 -6.45
C ALA A 358 14.22 -1.70 -5.05
N LEU A 359 13.98 -2.55 -4.04
CA LEU A 359 13.86 -2.15 -2.64
C LEU A 359 15.18 -1.57 -2.10
N ALA A 360 16.32 -2.20 -2.41
CA ALA A 360 17.63 -1.67 -2.09
C ALA A 360 17.88 -0.32 -2.80
N GLY A 361 17.45 -0.20 -4.05
CA GLY A 361 17.46 1.07 -4.80
C GLY A 361 16.63 2.15 -4.12
N TYR A 362 15.43 1.83 -3.62
CA TYR A 362 14.61 2.77 -2.85
C TYR A 362 15.31 3.24 -1.56
N GLY A 363 15.90 2.32 -0.80
CA GLY A 363 16.69 2.65 0.39
C GLY A 363 17.86 3.58 0.05
N PHE A 364 18.56 3.31 -1.06
CA PHE A 364 19.61 4.17 -1.58
C PHE A 364 19.12 5.59 -1.90
N LEU A 365 17.99 5.73 -2.61
CA LEU A 365 17.42 7.05 -2.94
C LEU A 365 17.01 7.82 -1.68
N THR A 366 16.50 7.12 -0.67
CA THR A 366 16.12 7.74 0.62
C THR A 366 17.32 8.37 1.31
N ALA A 367 18.49 7.73 1.25
CA ALA A 367 19.75 8.29 1.78
C ALA A 367 20.29 9.48 0.95
N HIS A 368 19.85 9.65 -0.31
CA HIS A 368 20.34 10.67 -1.24
C HIS A 368 19.25 11.67 -1.66
N ARG A 369 18.31 11.96 -0.75
CA ARG A 369 17.17 12.88 -0.99
C ARG A 369 17.55 14.30 -1.44
N SER A 370 18.80 14.72 -1.24
CA SER A 370 19.30 16.03 -1.68
C SER A 370 19.60 16.11 -3.19
N GLN A 371 19.54 15.01 -3.94
CA GLN A 371 19.93 14.94 -5.35
C GLN A 371 18.71 14.75 -6.27
N PRO A 372 18.03 15.81 -6.73
CA PRO A 372 16.73 15.69 -7.41
C PRO A 372 16.79 14.90 -8.72
N MET A 373 17.86 15.05 -9.52
CA MET A 373 18.02 14.28 -10.75
C MET A 373 18.20 12.78 -10.48
N LEU A 374 18.96 12.43 -9.44
CA LEU A 374 19.10 11.03 -8.99
C LEU A 374 17.74 10.48 -8.55
N LEU A 375 16.96 11.24 -7.78
CA LEU A 375 15.63 10.83 -7.35
C LEU A 375 14.71 10.58 -8.56
N LEU A 376 14.66 11.51 -9.52
CA LEU A 376 13.81 11.38 -10.72
C LEU A 376 14.16 10.12 -11.52
N VAL A 377 15.44 9.95 -11.87
CA VAL A 377 15.90 8.79 -12.66
C VAL A 377 15.74 7.50 -11.87
N GLY A 378 16.10 7.49 -10.58
CA GLY A 378 15.99 6.33 -9.71
C GLY A 378 14.55 5.87 -9.51
N CYS A 379 13.62 6.80 -9.27
CA CYS A 379 12.19 6.48 -9.16
C CYS A 379 11.66 5.89 -10.48
N ALA A 380 12.03 6.47 -11.63
CA ALA A 380 11.64 5.94 -12.93
C ALA A 380 12.17 4.51 -13.15
N VAL A 381 13.42 4.23 -12.77
CA VAL A 381 14.02 2.89 -12.83
C VAL A 381 13.29 1.91 -11.91
N ILE A 382 12.94 2.30 -10.67
CA ILE A 382 12.20 1.45 -9.73
C ILE A 382 10.81 1.12 -10.29
N VAL A 383 10.07 2.13 -10.75
CA VAL A 383 8.74 1.92 -11.37
C VAL A 383 8.85 0.99 -12.57
N TRP A 384 9.82 1.23 -13.46
CA TRP A 384 10.06 0.39 -14.63
C TRP A 384 10.41 -1.05 -14.26
N ALA A 385 11.28 -1.24 -13.26
CA ALA A 385 11.69 -2.56 -12.79
C ALA A 385 10.52 -3.34 -12.17
N LEU A 386 9.81 -2.73 -11.22
CA LEU A 386 8.70 -3.36 -10.50
C LEU A 386 7.50 -3.65 -11.41
N THR A 387 7.22 -2.75 -12.37
CA THR A 387 6.19 -3.00 -13.39
C THR A 387 6.55 -4.16 -14.30
N GLY A 388 7.81 -4.25 -14.73
CA GLY A 388 8.29 -5.37 -15.55
C GLY A 388 8.12 -6.72 -14.86
N VAL A 389 8.64 -6.85 -13.63
CA VAL A 389 8.55 -8.11 -12.88
C VAL A 389 7.12 -8.47 -12.47
N ALA A 390 6.26 -7.50 -12.20
CA ALA A 390 4.84 -7.77 -11.95
C ALA A 390 4.17 -8.42 -13.18
N ARG A 391 4.50 -7.95 -14.39
CA ARG A 391 3.99 -8.52 -15.64
C ARG A 391 4.53 -9.91 -15.93
N THR A 392 5.77 -10.23 -15.54
CA THR A 392 6.31 -11.60 -15.71
C THR A 392 5.61 -12.60 -14.78
N LEU A 393 5.12 -12.15 -13.63
CA LEU A 393 4.34 -12.96 -12.69
C LEU A 393 2.90 -13.22 -13.15
N GLU A 394 2.45 -12.58 -14.24
CA GLU A 394 1.08 -12.68 -14.74
C GLU A 394 0.95 -13.61 -15.97
N ASP A 395 2.03 -13.82 -16.73
CA ASP A 395 2.15 -14.60 -17.98
C ASP A 395 0.93 -14.59 -18.91
N ARG A 396 0.54 -13.39 -19.38
CA ARG A 396 -0.60 -13.22 -20.32
C ARG A 396 -0.24 -13.21 -21.79
N VAL A 397 1.02 -12.89 -22.11
CA VAL A 397 1.45 -12.54 -23.47
C VAL A 397 2.41 -13.55 -24.08
N GLY A 398 2.65 -14.67 -23.39
CA GLY A 398 3.57 -15.73 -23.79
C GLY A 398 5.04 -15.38 -23.55
N LEU A 399 5.88 -16.42 -23.63
CA LEU A 399 7.30 -16.35 -23.32
C LEU A 399 8.07 -15.40 -24.24
N GLU A 400 7.75 -15.36 -25.54
CA GLU A 400 8.47 -14.56 -26.52
C GLU A 400 8.34 -13.05 -26.25
N LEU A 401 7.12 -12.55 -26.06
CA LEU A 401 6.91 -11.13 -25.78
C LEU A 401 7.44 -10.75 -24.40
N THR A 402 7.30 -11.65 -23.42
CA THR A 402 7.86 -11.47 -22.08
C THR A 402 9.39 -11.35 -22.14
N ALA A 403 10.06 -12.23 -22.89
CA ALA A 403 11.50 -12.20 -23.09
C ALA A 403 11.97 -10.90 -23.76
N LYS A 404 11.27 -10.43 -24.80
CA LYS A 404 11.58 -9.15 -25.46
C LYS A 404 11.46 -7.96 -24.50
N ARG A 405 10.40 -7.92 -23.70
CA ARG A 405 10.15 -6.85 -22.71
C ARG A 405 11.22 -6.84 -21.62
N GLU A 406 11.52 -7.99 -21.05
CA GLU A 406 12.52 -8.09 -19.97
C GLU A 406 13.95 -7.91 -20.47
N LEU A 407 14.27 -8.36 -21.68
CA LEU A 407 15.54 -8.04 -22.34
C LEU A 407 15.73 -6.53 -22.47
N LEU A 408 14.71 -5.83 -22.98
CA LEU A 408 14.73 -4.36 -23.08
C LEU A 408 14.86 -3.71 -21.70
N ARG A 409 14.03 -4.13 -20.74
CA ARG A 409 14.01 -3.59 -19.39
C ARG A 409 15.38 -3.72 -18.73
N CYS A 410 15.92 -4.93 -18.71
CA CYS A 410 17.22 -5.21 -18.12
C CYS A 410 18.37 -4.49 -18.83
N SER A 411 18.38 -4.44 -20.16
CA SER A 411 19.45 -3.75 -20.92
C SER A 411 19.44 -2.25 -20.65
N VAL A 412 18.26 -1.62 -20.68
CA VAL A 412 18.10 -0.19 -20.39
C VAL A 412 18.48 0.10 -18.94
N THR A 413 18.02 -0.69 -17.98
CA THR A 413 18.38 -0.48 -16.56
C THR A 413 19.89 -0.65 -16.32
N ALA A 414 20.54 -1.65 -16.94
CA ALA A 414 21.99 -1.81 -16.86
C ALA A 414 22.73 -0.58 -17.43
N ALA A 415 22.30 -0.08 -18.60
CA ALA A 415 22.86 1.11 -19.21
C ALA A 415 22.68 2.36 -18.32
N VAL A 416 21.49 2.55 -17.75
CA VAL A 416 21.24 3.64 -16.79
C VAL A 416 22.17 3.52 -15.58
N CYS A 417 22.27 2.34 -14.95
CA CYS A 417 23.21 2.12 -13.83
C CYS A 417 24.67 2.39 -14.21
N ALA A 418 25.07 2.11 -15.45
CA ALA A 418 26.42 2.40 -15.95
C ALA A 418 26.66 3.90 -16.11
N LEU A 419 25.67 4.66 -16.60
CA LEU A 419 25.73 6.11 -16.83
C LEU A 419 25.56 6.93 -15.55
N MET A 420 24.97 6.38 -14.48
CA MET A 420 24.77 7.04 -13.18
C MET A 420 26.06 7.17 -12.33
N GLN A 421 27.23 7.27 -12.99
CA GLN A 421 28.57 7.31 -12.40
C GLN A 421 28.78 8.31 -11.24
N PRO A 422 28.16 9.51 -11.21
CA PRO A 422 28.35 10.45 -10.10
C PRO A 422 27.58 10.07 -8.83
N TRP A 423 26.61 9.14 -8.92
CA TRP A 423 25.55 9.01 -7.92
C TRP A 423 25.50 7.66 -7.22
N LEU A 424 26.11 6.59 -7.76
CA LEU A 424 26.08 5.26 -7.12
C LEU A 424 27.46 4.87 -6.61
N CYS A 425 27.53 4.30 -5.40
CA CYS A 425 28.76 3.68 -4.89
C CYS A 425 29.26 2.59 -5.86
N ALA A 426 30.58 2.51 -6.07
CA ALA A 426 31.20 1.65 -7.07
C ALA A 426 30.83 0.16 -6.92
N ILE A 427 30.70 -0.33 -5.67
CA ILE A 427 30.36 -1.73 -5.37
C ILE A 427 28.89 -2.00 -5.71
N SER A 428 27.96 -1.19 -5.21
CA SER A 428 26.52 -1.35 -5.47
C SER A 428 26.20 -1.21 -6.96
N ARG A 429 26.89 -0.29 -7.65
CA ARG A 429 26.77 -0.10 -9.09
C ARG A 429 27.17 -1.35 -9.88
N SER A 430 28.35 -1.90 -9.59
CA SER A 430 28.86 -3.09 -10.31
C SER A 430 27.91 -4.29 -10.14
N LEU A 431 27.36 -4.47 -8.94
CA LEU A 431 26.39 -5.52 -8.65
C LEU A 431 25.08 -5.34 -9.43
N LEU A 432 24.54 -4.11 -9.50
CA LEU A 432 23.34 -3.83 -10.28
C LEU A 432 23.57 -4.06 -11.77
N ILE A 433 24.68 -3.55 -12.32
CA ILE A 433 25.04 -3.76 -13.74
C ILE A 433 25.16 -5.27 -14.03
N ALA A 434 25.84 -6.02 -13.17
CA ALA A 434 25.99 -7.46 -13.32
C ALA A 434 24.64 -8.18 -13.27
N LEU A 435 23.79 -7.87 -12.28
CA LEU A 435 22.45 -8.45 -12.14
C LEU A 435 21.60 -8.22 -13.39
N TYR A 436 21.50 -6.97 -13.84
CA TYR A 436 20.67 -6.62 -14.99
C TYR A 436 21.25 -7.14 -16.30
N SER A 437 22.57 -7.15 -16.49
CA SER A 437 23.21 -7.70 -17.69
C SER A 437 23.06 -9.22 -17.77
N ALA A 438 23.25 -9.94 -16.66
CA ALA A 438 23.02 -11.37 -16.59
C ALA A 438 21.55 -11.72 -16.86
N SER A 439 20.62 -10.92 -16.32
CA SER A 439 19.19 -11.06 -16.59
C SER A 439 18.85 -10.82 -18.06
N ALA A 440 19.44 -9.81 -18.69
CA ALA A 440 19.27 -9.54 -20.12
C ALA A 440 19.76 -10.73 -20.96
N ALA A 441 20.95 -11.26 -20.67
CA ALA A 441 21.49 -12.44 -21.36
C ALA A 441 20.58 -13.68 -21.19
N MET A 442 20.06 -13.91 -19.98
CA MET A 442 19.11 -15.00 -19.71
C MET A 442 17.85 -14.86 -20.57
N TRP A 443 17.23 -13.68 -20.61
CA TRP A 443 16.01 -13.45 -21.40
C TRP A 443 16.26 -13.50 -22.91
N LEU A 444 17.44 -13.08 -23.38
CA LEU A 444 17.84 -13.26 -24.78
C LEU A 444 17.88 -14.76 -25.15
N GLY A 445 18.46 -15.60 -24.28
CA GLY A 445 18.52 -17.05 -24.47
C GLY A 445 17.14 -17.70 -24.47
N LEU A 446 16.26 -17.33 -23.53
CA LEU A 446 14.89 -17.84 -23.47
C LEU A 446 14.05 -17.42 -24.68
N GLY A 447 14.21 -16.16 -25.14
CA GLY A 447 13.53 -15.65 -26.32
C GLY A 447 13.93 -16.38 -27.60
N THR A 448 15.22 -16.65 -27.79
CA THR A 448 15.70 -17.39 -28.99
C THR A 448 15.23 -18.84 -28.99
N GLN A 449 15.27 -19.54 -27.85
CA GLN A 449 14.74 -20.90 -27.72
C GLN A 449 13.25 -20.98 -28.05
N SER A 450 12.44 -20.00 -27.61
CA SER A 450 11.02 -19.92 -27.93
C SER A 450 10.78 -19.79 -29.44
N CYS A 451 11.56 -18.95 -30.13
CA CYS A 451 11.48 -18.81 -31.59
C CYS A 451 11.86 -20.10 -32.32
N PHE A 452 12.92 -20.79 -31.88
CA PHE A 452 13.34 -22.07 -32.48
C PHE A 452 12.28 -23.17 -32.30
N LEU A 453 11.67 -23.29 -31.12
CA LEU A 453 10.59 -24.25 -30.88
C LEU A 453 9.33 -23.93 -31.70
N ALA A 454 8.99 -22.65 -31.86
CA ALA A 454 7.87 -22.23 -32.71
C ALA A 454 8.12 -22.61 -34.18
N LEU A 455 9.32 -22.35 -34.72
CA LEU A 455 9.71 -22.73 -36.08
C LEU A 455 9.70 -24.25 -36.27
N ALA A 456 10.28 -25.02 -35.35
CA ALA A 456 10.31 -26.48 -35.42
C ALA A 456 8.91 -27.13 -35.28
N SER A 457 7.96 -26.47 -34.59
CA SER A 457 6.57 -26.92 -34.51
C SER A 457 5.76 -26.63 -35.78
N SER A 458 6.12 -25.56 -36.51
CA SER A 458 5.49 -25.20 -37.78
C SER A 458 5.90 -26.10 -38.96
N GLU A 459 7.07 -26.75 -38.86
CA GLU A 459 7.55 -27.71 -39.88
C GLU A 459 6.90 -29.11 -39.77
N LYS A 460 6.09 -29.39 -38.73
CA LYS A 460 5.35 -30.66 -38.58
C LYS A 460 3.93 -30.64 -39.16
N ILE A 461 3.56 -29.58 -39.88
CA ILE A 461 2.30 -29.45 -40.61
C ILE A 461 2.59 -29.34 -42.10
N TYR A 462 3.21 -30.36 -42.69
CA TYR A 462 3.23 -30.59 -44.14
C TYR A 462 3.28 -32.09 -44.43
#